data_AF-A0A1Q3AD54-F1
#
_entry.id   AF-A0A1Q3AD54-F1
#
_cell.length_a   1.000
_cell.length_b   1.000
_cell.length_c   1.000
_cell.angle_alpha   90.00
_cell.angle_beta   90.00
_cell.angle_gamma   90.00
#
_symmetry.space_group_name_H-M   'P 1'
#
loop_
_entity.id
_entity.type
_entity.pdbx_description
1 polymer ?
#
loop_
_entity_poly.entity_id
_entity_poly.type
_entity_poly.pdbx_seq_one_letter_code
_entity_poly.pdbx_strand_id
1 'polypeptide(L)'
;MHTNTTYQPGKAWFCTILSAFGVLILTPIAHLFNSNHESFVGSINDPEDGPAVAHTVYLAALVYLIFFVFCGSQVFLASRKRSVALR
;
A
#
# COMPACT_ATOMS: atom_id res chain seq x y z
N MET A 1 0.55 29.57 -15.62
CA MET A 1 1.69 28.69 -15.28
C MET A 1 1.51 28.16 -13.87
N HIS A 2 0.77 27.06 -13.69
CA HIS A 2 0.69 26.32 -12.42
C HIS A 2 0.31 24.85 -12.71
N THR A 3 1.23 24.11 -13.33
CA THR A 3 1.04 22.73 -13.79
C THR A 3 2.06 21.79 -13.13
N ASN A 4 2.14 21.74 -11.80
CA ASN A 4 3.18 20.96 -11.10
C ASN A 4 2.66 20.20 -9.85
N THR A 5 1.82 19.18 -10.05
CA THR A 5 1.63 18.12 -9.03
C THR A 5 1.75 16.70 -9.61
N THR A 6 2.17 16.55 -10.87
CA THR A 6 2.59 15.24 -11.40
C THR A 6 4.03 14.97 -11.00
N TYR A 7 4.21 14.28 -9.87
CA TYR A 7 5.39 13.46 -9.61
C TYR A 7 5.74 12.68 -10.89
N GLN A 8 7.03 12.59 -11.27
CA GLN A 8 7.49 12.04 -12.55
C GLN A 8 6.61 10.85 -13.00
N PRO A 9 6.00 10.88 -14.20
CA PRO A 9 4.97 9.90 -14.59
C PRO A 9 5.46 8.45 -14.49
N GLY A 10 6.75 8.21 -14.73
CA GLY A 10 7.37 6.88 -14.56
C GLY A 10 7.51 6.42 -13.09
N LYS A 11 7.48 7.33 -12.12
CA LYS A 11 7.61 7.01 -10.69
C LYS A 11 6.26 6.89 -9.99
N ALA A 12 5.25 7.63 -10.45
CA ALA A 12 3.87 7.50 -9.94
C ALA A 12 3.26 6.10 -10.21
N TRP A 13 3.59 5.51 -11.37
CA TRP A 13 3.18 4.15 -11.71
C TRP A 13 3.79 3.10 -10.77
N PHE A 14 5.10 3.20 -10.53
CA PHE A 14 5.80 2.32 -9.59
C PHE A 14 5.27 2.46 -8.16
N CYS A 15 5.04 3.70 -7.68
CA CYS A 15 4.41 3.97 -6.39
C CYS A 15 3.07 3.22 -6.25
N THR A 16 2.21 3.33 -7.26
CA THR A 16 0.87 2.72 -7.23
C THR A 16 0.93 1.19 -7.14
N ILE A 17 1.84 0.56 -7.90
CA ILE A 17 2.02 -0.90 -7.88
C ILE A 17 2.56 -1.37 -6.52
N LEU A 18 3.59 -0.71 -5.98
CA LEU A 18 4.13 -1.07 -4.67
C LEU A 18 3.08 -0.91 -3.57
N SER A 19 2.29 0.15 -3.60
CA SER A 19 1.22 0.38 -2.64
C SER A 19 0.13 -0.68 -2.73
N ALA A 20 -0.26 -1.10 -3.95
CA ALA A 20 -1.24 -2.16 -4.15
C ALA A 20 -0.73 -3.51 -3.62
N PHE A 21 0.53 -3.84 -3.89
CA PHE A 21 1.16 -5.05 -3.35
C PHE A 21 1.26 -5.00 -1.82
N GLY A 22 1.65 -3.85 -1.25
CA GLY A 22 1.72 -3.65 0.19
C GLY A 22 0.39 -3.92 0.89
N VAL A 23 -0.72 -3.35 0.39
CA VAL A 23 -2.05 -3.61 0.95
C VAL A 23 -2.44 -5.08 0.78
N LEU A 24 -2.21 -5.68 -0.40
CA LEU A 24 -2.57 -7.08 -0.67
C LEU A 24 -1.84 -8.09 0.23
N ILE A 25 -0.56 -7.88 0.53
CA ILE A 25 0.22 -8.81 1.36
C ILE A 25 0.03 -8.53 2.85
N LEU A 26 -0.03 -7.27 3.29
CA LEU A 26 -0.10 -6.93 4.71
C LEU A 26 -1.48 -7.23 5.31
N THR A 27 -2.56 -7.17 4.52
CA THR A 27 -3.92 -7.47 4.99
C THR A 27 -4.09 -8.91 5.51
N PRO A 28 -3.78 -9.97 4.73
CA PRO A 28 -3.88 -11.34 5.22
C PRO A 28 -2.85 -11.64 6.31
N ILE A 29 -1.66 -11.03 6.27
CA ILE A 29 -0.64 -11.20 7.31
C ILE A 29 -1.14 -10.63 8.65
N ALA A 30 -1.72 -9.42 8.67
CA ALA A 30 -2.31 -8.84 9.87
C ALA A 30 -3.43 -9.72 10.45
N HIS A 31 -4.28 -10.27 9.57
CA HIS A 31 -5.34 -11.19 9.97
C HIS A 31 -4.78 -12.51 10.55
N LEU A 32 -3.67 -13.00 10.00
CA LEU A 32 -3.02 -14.22 10.45
C LEU A 32 -2.35 -14.04 11.82
N PHE A 33 -1.69 -12.90 12.06
CA PHE A 33 -1.16 -12.53 13.38
C PHE A 33 -2.27 -12.35 14.43
N ASN A 34 -3.42 -11.77 14.06
CA ASN A 34 -4.57 -11.64 14.96
C ASN A 34 -5.22 -12.99 15.31
N SER A 35 -5.13 -13.97 14.42
CA SER A 35 -5.69 -15.31 14.63
C SER A 35 -4.73 -16.30 15.30
N ASN A 36 -3.55 -15.86 15.77
CA ASN A 36 -2.60 -16.67 16.55
C ASN A 36 -2.23 -18.02 15.89
N HIS A 37 -2.12 -18.07 14.57
CA HIS A 37 -1.69 -19.30 13.90
C HIS A 37 -0.19 -19.54 14.15
N GLU A 38 0.14 -20.70 14.71
CA GLU A 38 1.49 -21.17 15.07
C GLU A 38 2.54 -21.08 13.95
N SER A 39 2.12 -20.95 12.68
CA SER A 39 3.03 -20.79 11.54
C SER A 39 3.71 -19.41 11.43
N PHE A 40 3.29 -18.40 12.20
CA PHE A 40 3.88 -17.04 12.20
C PHE A 40 4.33 -16.54 13.58
N VAL A 41 3.96 -17.24 14.66
CA VAL A 41 4.32 -16.92 16.06
C VAL A 41 4.86 -18.14 16.82
N GLY A 42 5.09 -19.27 16.12
CA GLY A 42 5.45 -20.55 16.74
C GLY A 42 6.94 -20.85 16.80
N SER A 43 7.84 -19.94 16.37
CA SER A 43 9.28 -20.12 16.53
C SER A 43 9.77 -19.53 17.85
N ILE A 44 10.74 -20.16 18.48
CA ILE A 44 11.38 -19.71 19.74
C ILE A 44 12.07 -18.33 19.64
N ASN A 45 12.22 -17.79 18.43
CA ASN A 45 12.75 -16.45 18.14
C ASN A 45 11.67 -15.44 17.74
N ASP A 46 10.40 -15.86 17.66
CA ASP A 46 9.29 -14.96 17.36
C ASP A 46 8.89 -14.17 18.63
N PRO A 47 8.53 -12.88 18.50
CA PRO A 47 8.13 -12.06 19.64
C PRO A 47 6.89 -12.66 20.33
N GLU A 48 6.95 -12.78 21.67
CA GLU A 48 5.85 -13.27 22.53
C GLU A 48 4.55 -12.46 22.33
N ASP A 49 4.69 -11.21 21.86
CA ASP A 49 3.61 -10.26 21.59
C ASP A 49 3.18 -10.24 20.10
N GLY A 50 2.63 -11.35 19.59
CA GLY A 50 1.94 -11.39 18.29
C GLY A 50 0.93 -10.24 18.05
N PRO A 51 0.17 -9.79 19.06
CA PRO A 51 -0.75 -8.64 18.94
C PRO A 51 -0.04 -7.29 18.67
N ALA A 52 1.16 -7.08 19.21
CA ALA A 52 1.91 -5.85 18.99
C ALA A 52 2.40 -5.75 17.53
N VAL A 53 2.83 -6.88 16.95
CA VAL A 53 3.21 -6.96 15.54
C VAL A 53 1.98 -6.77 14.64
N ALA A 54 0.85 -7.40 14.95
CA ALA A 54 -0.40 -7.20 14.21
C ALA A 54 -0.79 -5.72 14.11
N HIS A 55 -0.63 -4.98 15.22
CA HIS A 55 -0.97 -3.55 15.27
C HIS A 55 -0.07 -2.69 14.36
N THR A 56 1.24 -2.98 14.31
CA THR A 56 2.17 -2.26 13.44
C THR A 56 1.95 -2.57 11.96
N VAL A 57 1.66 -3.84 11.62
CA VAL A 57 1.32 -4.27 10.25
C VAL A 57 0.01 -3.63 9.78
N TYR A 58 -0.98 -3.51 10.67
CA TYR A 58 -2.25 -2.85 10.36
C TYR A 58 -2.05 -1.34 10.07
N LEU A 59 -1.22 -0.66 10.88
CA LEU A 59 -0.84 0.72 10.60
C LEU A 59 -0.07 0.87 9.28
N ALA A 60 0.85 -0.05 8.98
CA ALA A 60 1.56 -0.05 7.71
C ALA A 60 0.60 -0.22 6.51
N ALA A 61 -0.36 -1.14 6.60
CA ALA A 61 -1.38 -1.33 5.57
C ALA A 61 -2.22 -0.06 5.34
N LEU A 62 -2.58 0.65 6.42
CA LEU A 62 -3.28 1.94 6.35
C LEU A 62 -2.47 2.99 5.58
N VAL A 63 -1.18 3.10 5.88
CA VAL A 63 -0.27 4.05 5.20
C VAL A 63 -0.14 3.73 3.71
N TYR A 64 0.02 2.44 3.35
CA TYR A 64 0.02 2.03 1.93
C TYR A 64 -1.31 2.29 1.23
N LEU A 65 -2.44 2.22 1.93
CA LEU A 65 -3.75 2.59 1.37
C LEU A 65 -3.79 4.09 1.03
N ILE A 66 -3.31 4.95 1.93
CA ILE A 66 -3.26 6.41 1.69
C ILE A 66 -2.38 6.72 0.47
N PHE A 67 -1.20 6.12 0.38
CA PHE A 67 -0.32 6.28 -0.78
C PHE A 67 -0.95 5.74 -2.07
N PHE A 68 -1.70 4.64 -2.01
CA PHE A 68 -2.41 4.10 -3.16
C PHE A 68 -3.43 5.09 -3.71
N VAL A 69 -4.25 5.70 -2.83
CA VAL A 69 -5.25 6.69 -3.23
C VAL A 69 -4.60 7.96 -3.79
N PHE A 70 -3.52 8.43 -3.15
CA PHE A 70 -2.83 9.65 -3.58
C PHE A 70 -2.09 9.46 -4.92
N CYS A 71 -1.27 8.42 -5.06
CA CYS A 71 -0.57 8.09 -6.31
C CYS A 71 -1.58 7.68 -7.42
N GLY A 72 -2.64 6.95 -7.06
CA GLY A 72 -3.69 6.52 -7.99
C GLY A 72 -4.52 7.68 -8.55
N SER A 73 -4.87 8.66 -7.73
CA SER A 73 -5.60 9.86 -8.17
C SER A 73 -4.80 10.67 -9.20
N GLN A 74 -3.48 10.76 -9.02
CA GLN A 74 -2.59 11.45 -9.98
C GLN A 74 -2.52 10.70 -11.32
N VAL A 75 -2.37 9.37 -11.29
CA VAL A 75 -2.37 8.54 -12.50
C VAL A 75 -3.71 8.60 -13.22
N PHE A 76 -4.82 8.57 -12.47
CA PHE A 76 -6.17 8.65 -13.01
C PHE A 76 -6.46 9.99 -13.70
N LEU A 77 -6.06 11.10 -13.09
CA LEU A 77 -6.20 12.42 -13.72
C LEU A 77 -5.28 12.56 -14.95
N ALA A 78 -4.06 12.01 -14.90
CA ALA A 78 -3.15 12.00 -16.04
C ALA A 78 -3.68 11.17 -17.23
N SER A 79 -4.29 10.01 -16.98
CA SER A 79 -4.90 9.16 -18.01
C SER A 79 -6.14 9.83 -18.63
N ARG A 80 -6.95 10.53 -17.82
CA ARG A 80 -8.08 11.33 -18.29
C ARG A 80 -7.64 12.47 -19.22
N LYS A 81 -6.61 13.24 -18.84
CA LYS A 81 -6.08 14.33 -19.69
C LYS A 81 -5.57 13.82 -21.04
N ARG A 82 -4.88 12.67 -21.04
CA ARG A 82 -4.41 12.02 -22.28
C ARG A 82 -5.56 11.52 -23.16
N SER A 83 -6.64 11.03 -22.57
CA SER A 83 -7.83 10.58 -23.32
C SER A 83 -8.61 11.73 -23.96
N VAL A 84 -8.56 12.95 -23.41
CA VAL A 84 -9.22 14.13 -23.98
C VAL A 84 -8.37 14.77 -25.08
N ALA A 85 -7.04 14.66 -25.01
CA ALA A 85 -6.13 15.15 -26.06
C ALA A 85 -6.07 14.27 -27.33
N LEU A 86 -6.71 13.09 -27.31
CA LEU A 86 -6.80 12.14 -28.43
C LEU A 86 -8.18 12.15 -29.13
N ARG A 87 -9.01 13.16 -28.87
CA ARG A 87 -10.31 13.39 -29.51
C ARG A 87 -10.35 14.80 -30.10
#